data_AF-A0A1Q7BDF5-F1
#
_entry.id   AF-A0A1Q7BDF5-F1
#
_cell.length_a   1.000
_cell.length_b   1.000
_cell.length_c   1.000
_cell.angle_alpha   90.00
_cell.angle_beta   90.00
_cell.angle_gamma   90.00
#
_symmetry.space_group_name_H-M   'P 1'
#
loop_
_entity.id
_entity.type
_entity.pdbx_description
1 polymer ?
#
loop_
_entity_poly.entity_id
_entity_poly.type
_entity_poly.pdbx_seq_one_letter_code
_entity_poly.pdbx_strand_id
1 'polypeptide(L)'
;MLEKPTINKTQFPIESLLSARLLLEPQIEGDRIYFLSDLSGTLSLYSIASNGSIPEPLLPGGLALVNPHIMPGDNFHVLPKLGKVLVMIDKLGDENYQPNLVPLDGGIPEQLFGDKYRDEQIACVHCDKETNIAYFFRDNRKTPDIECLKVNLETGDVKSLGTSIYGNTCNGVSSDHSTVILADGYTAGDVVLYYWKEGMTVRKLLYGVPLDQRDGKQVPMTGIGWCSFVDNNKGLFFESNIFHDNGGLTYLSLDDPSKPIDVEIKGLRHSGQGEMTGVRKVKGDVFVLEYNIDGASWAYEGRFHNGMRPTFEVERTLVGNPPLSDGVVLGLEWQIKNEKPLQAEYIFSFTRANSPSQIYHISIGEKGAAKRLSSEKVLGIPDEYLSAGEDASYTSFDGLRVSARLYLPTSKLGYKGPRPLVEYVHGGPQGQERPDFTWFSMPLIQYLTLNGFAVFVPNVRGSTGYGMRYMKWVDKDWGGKDVLDHVEGLKRLEKDPRIDSKRRGVVGRSYGGYMTLTLASRHPELWKA
;
A
#
# COMPACT_ATOMS: atom_id res chain seq x y z
N MET A 1 31.00 50.03 -9.23
CA MET A 1 30.77 48.68 -8.66
C MET A 1 29.29 48.41 -8.82
N LEU A 2 28.94 47.53 -9.76
CA LEU A 2 27.55 47.15 -10.02
C LEU A 2 27.04 46.31 -8.85
N GLU A 3 25.95 46.76 -8.24
CA GLU A 3 25.22 46.02 -7.22
C GLU A 3 24.82 44.64 -7.77
N LYS A 4 25.09 43.60 -6.99
CA LYS A 4 24.56 42.26 -7.27
C LYS A 4 23.03 42.32 -7.19
N PRO A 5 22.30 41.71 -8.14
CA PRO A 5 20.85 41.68 -8.09
C PRO A 5 20.39 40.95 -6.83
N THR A 6 19.47 41.60 -6.11
CA THR A 6 18.63 41.01 -5.07
C THR A 6 18.00 39.74 -5.62
N ILE A 7 18.29 38.59 -4.98
CA ILE A 7 17.65 37.32 -5.29
C ILE A 7 16.15 37.52 -5.06
N ASN A 8 15.38 37.58 -6.15
CA ASN A 8 13.92 37.40 -6.11
C ASN A 8 13.66 36.14 -5.28
N LYS A 9 12.88 36.24 -4.21
CA LYS A 9 12.42 35.07 -3.45
C LYS A 9 11.81 34.10 -4.46
N THR A 10 12.50 33.00 -4.76
CA THR A 10 12.05 32.04 -5.76
C THR A 10 10.77 31.40 -5.26
N GLN A 11 9.62 31.96 -5.63
CA GLN A 11 8.33 31.32 -5.41
C GLN A 11 8.23 30.23 -6.47
N PHE A 12 8.31 28.98 -6.01
CA PHE A 12 8.09 27.84 -6.86
C PHE A 12 6.59 27.59 -7.02
N PRO A 13 6.08 27.41 -8.25
CA PRO A 13 4.67 27.11 -8.49
C PRO A 13 4.31 25.73 -7.91
N ILE A 14 3.07 25.57 -7.43
CA ILE A 14 2.56 24.26 -6.98
C ILE A 14 2.51 23.28 -8.16
N GLU A 15 2.29 23.79 -9.37
CA GLU A 15 2.25 23.06 -10.62
C GLU A 15 3.53 22.28 -10.88
N SER A 16 4.70 22.79 -10.46
CA SER A 16 5.96 22.05 -10.55
C SER A 16 5.91 20.75 -9.77
N LEU A 17 5.35 20.77 -8.55
CA LEU A 17 5.23 19.60 -7.69
C LEU A 17 4.17 18.64 -8.21
N LEU A 18 3.05 19.16 -8.71
CA LEU A 18 1.97 18.37 -9.31
C LEU A 18 2.31 17.80 -10.69
N SER A 19 3.36 18.32 -11.35
CA SER A 19 3.82 17.83 -12.66
C SER A 19 4.74 16.61 -12.57
N ALA A 20 5.22 16.27 -11.37
CA ALA A 20 6.07 15.11 -11.16
C ALA A 20 5.30 13.83 -11.46
N ARG A 21 5.80 13.04 -12.40
CA ARG A 21 5.08 11.87 -12.91
C ARG A 21 4.99 10.74 -11.90
N LEU A 22 3.84 10.10 -11.88
CA LEU A 22 3.62 8.88 -11.12
C LEU A 22 4.17 7.69 -11.89
N LEU A 23 4.86 6.80 -11.21
CA LEU A 23 5.28 5.49 -11.73
C LEU A 23 4.82 4.48 -10.69
N LEU A 24 3.73 3.75 -10.91
CA LEU A 24 3.10 2.92 -9.88
C LEU A 24 2.93 1.48 -10.38
N GLU A 25 2.90 0.53 -9.44
CA GLU A 25 2.59 -0.89 -9.68
C GLU A 25 3.32 -1.51 -10.88
N PRO A 26 4.68 -1.46 -10.93
CA PRO A 26 5.38 -2.01 -12.08
C PRO A 26 5.31 -3.54 -12.09
N GLN A 27 5.01 -4.13 -13.26
CA GLN A 27 5.12 -5.56 -13.55
C GLN A 27 6.19 -5.79 -14.62
N ILE A 28 7.05 -6.78 -14.41
CA ILE A 28 8.11 -7.17 -15.37
C ILE A 28 7.73 -8.48 -16.07
N GLU A 29 7.77 -8.48 -17.40
CA GLU A 29 7.49 -9.65 -18.22
C GLU A 29 8.42 -9.67 -19.44
N GLY A 30 9.26 -10.71 -19.52
CA GLY A 30 10.34 -10.78 -20.49
C GLY A 30 11.29 -9.58 -20.36
N ASP A 31 11.43 -8.82 -21.44
CA ASP A 31 12.26 -7.60 -21.50
C ASP A 31 11.40 -6.32 -21.45
N ARG A 32 10.16 -6.39 -20.96
CA ARG A 32 9.26 -5.24 -20.83
C ARG A 32 8.82 -5.02 -19.39
N ILE A 33 8.63 -3.76 -19.04
CA ILE A 33 8.06 -3.31 -17.78
C ILE A 33 6.76 -2.59 -18.10
N TYR A 34 5.68 -3.01 -17.43
CA TYR A 34 4.35 -2.42 -17.52
C TYR A 34 4.09 -1.68 -16.22
N PHE A 35 3.52 -0.48 -16.26
CA PHE A 35 3.32 0.33 -15.06
C PHE A 35 2.22 1.37 -15.28
N LEU A 36 1.63 1.85 -14.19
CA LEU A 36 0.68 2.95 -14.23
C LEU A 36 1.43 4.28 -14.16
N SER A 37 1.01 5.24 -14.98
CA SER A 37 1.60 6.58 -14.98
C SER A 37 0.63 7.64 -15.49
N ASP A 38 0.86 8.88 -15.09
CA ASP A 38 0.08 10.05 -15.52
C ASP A 38 0.81 10.89 -16.58
N LEU A 39 1.70 10.27 -17.36
CA LEU A 39 2.47 10.91 -18.44
C LEU A 39 1.59 11.68 -19.45
N SER A 40 0.35 11.23 -19.67
CA SER A 40 -0.63 11.87 -20.55
C SER A 40 -1.48 12.96 -19.86
N GLY A 41 -1.27 13.21 -18.56
CA GLY A 41 -2.08 14.11 -17.73
C GLY A 41 -3.20 13.41 -16.96
N THR A 42 -3.45 12.13 -17.23
CA THR A 42 -4.34 11.25 -16.47
C THR A 42 -3.65 9.91 -16.26
N LEU A 43 -3.95 9.23 -15.13
CA LEU A 43 -3.38 7.92 -14.87
C LEU A 43 -3.82 6.93 -15.96
N SER A 44 -2.86 6.24 -16.56
CA SER A 44 -3.06 5.28 -17.64
C SER A 44 -2.01 4.18 -17.56
N LEU A 45 -2.14 3.15 -18.38
CA LEU A 45 -1.22 2.03 -18.44
C LEU A 45 -0.17 2.28 -19.52
N TYR A 46 1.10 2.12 -19.15
CA TYR A 46 2.25 2.26 -20.03
C TYR A 46 3.10 1.00 -20.02
N SER A 47 3.92 0.85 -21.05
CA SER A 47 5.03 -0.10 -21.01
C SER A 47 6.32 0.49 -21.59
N ILE A 48 7.44 -0.06 -21.19
CA ILE A 48 8.79 0.36 -21.59
C ILE A 48 9.70 -0.86 -21.71
N ALA A 49 10.71 -0.81 -22.57
CA ALA A 49 11.75 -1.83 -22.57
C ALA A 49 12.57 -1.77 -21.26
N SER A 50 12.91 -2.94 -20.69
CA SER A 50 13.66 -3.04 -19.42
C SER A 50 15.08 -2.48 -19.52
N ASN A 51 15.65 -2.42 -20.72
CA ASN A 51 16.94 -1.80 -21.02
C ASN A 51 16.84 -0.29 -21.31
N GLY A 52 15.64 0.29 -21.28
CA GLY A 52 15.35 1.70 -21.51
C GLY A 52 14.79 2.00 -22.91
N SER A 53 13.65 2.68 -22.96
CA SER A 53 13.04 3.24 -24.17
C SER A 53 12.14 4.43 -23.82
N ILE A 54 11.42 4.99 -24.79
CA ILE A 54 10.30 5.91 -24.50
C ILE A 54 9.12 5.06 -23.99
N PRO A 55 8.42 5.45 -22.90
CA PRO A 55 7.19 4.78 -22.49
C PRO A 55 6.10 4.83 -23.57
N GLU A 56 5.48 3.70 -23.84
CA GLU A 56 4.41 3.51 -24.82
C GLU A 56 3.06 3.41 -24.10
N PRO A 57 2.07 4.27 -24.41
CA PRO A 57 0.74 4.16 -23.84
C PRO A 57 0.01 2.92 -24.38
N LEU A 58 -0.64 2.17 -23.50
CA LEU A 58 -1.36 0.95 -23.88
C LEU A 58 -2.88 1.14 -24.01
N LEU A 59 -3.39 2.30 -23.58
CA LEU A 59 -4.83 2.62 -23.59
C LEU A 59 -5.13 3.85 -24.45
N PRO A 60 -6.36 3.99 -24.97
CA PRO A 60 -6.77 5.16 -25.72
C PRO A 60 -6.66 6.45 -24.91
N GLY A 61 -6.30 7.55 -25.57
CA GLY A 61 -6.25 8.87 -24.93
C GLY A 61 -7.61 9.30 -24.38
N GLY A 62 -7.61 9.89 -23.18
CA GLY A 62 -8.82 10.32 -22.47
C GLY A 62 -9.45 9.26 -21.57
N LEU A 63 -8.99 8.00 -21.64
CA LEU A 63 -9.35 6.97 -20.67
C LEU A 63 -8.41 7.08 -19.45
N ALA A 64 -9.00 7.38 -18.30
CA ALA A 64 -8.28 7.47 -17.03
C ALA A 64 -8.52 6.20 -16.19
N LEU A 65 -7.44 5.67 -15.63
CA LEU A 65 -7.47 4.60 -14.65
C LEU A 65 -7.56 5.17 -13.23
N VAL A 66 -8.04 4.35 -12.30
CA VAL A 66 -8.15 4.72 -10.89
C VAL A 66 -6.79 4.61 -10.20
N ASN A 67 -6.53 5.48 -9.23
CA ASN A 67 -5.32 5.41 -8.42
C ASN A 67 -5.30 4.09 -7.62
N PRO A 68 -4.22 3.28 -7.72
CA PRO A 68 -4.13 2.00 -7.02
C PRO A 68 -4.27 2.11 -5.50
N HIS A 69 -3.91 3.25 -4.89
CA HIS A 69 -4.01 3.45 -3.45
C HIS A 69 -5.45 3.41 -2.88
N ILE A 70 -6.46 3.53 -3.74
CA ILE A 70 -7.88 3.55 -3.32
C ILE A 70 -8.72 2.47 -4.00
N MET A 71 -8.10 1.60 -4.81
CA MET A 71 -8.81 0.54 -5.50
C MET A 71 -8.79 -0.75 -4.66
N PRO A 72 -9.91 -1.46 -4.53
CA PRO A 72 -9.89 -2.82 -4.01
C PRO A 72 -9.30 -3.75 -5.09
N GLY A 73 -8.25 -4.50 -4.73
CA GLY A 73 -7.55 -5.40 -5.66
C GLY A 73 -6.59 -4.69 -6.62
N ASP A 74 -6.20 -5.39 -7.69
CA ASP A 74 -5.12 -4.98 -8.59
C ASP A 74 -5.62 -4.28 -9.85
N ASN A 75 -5.00 -3.15 -10.22
CA ASN A 75 -5.38 -2.35 -11.39
C ASN A 75 -5.22 -3.09 -12.71
N PHE A 76 -4.18 -3.93 -12.81
CA PHE A 76 -3.90 -4.67 -14.03
C PHE A 76 -3.07 -5.93 -13.77
N HIS A 77 -3.11 -6.87 -14.71
CA HIS A 77 -2.20 -8.02 -14.77
C HIS A 77 -1.75 -8.30 -16.20
N VAL A 78 -0.44 -8.47 -16.38
CA VAL A 78 0.15 -8.87 -17.66
C VAL A 78 -0.02 -10.38 -17.87
N LEU A 79 -0.63 -10.78 -18.99
CA LEU A 79 -1.00 -12.17 -19.31
C LEU A 79 -0.29 -12.62 -20.59
N PRO A 80 1.02 -12.98 -20.51
CA PRO A 80 1.84 -13.24 -21.69
C PRO A 80 1.32 -14.40 -22.54
N LYS A 81 0.78 -15.46 -21.92
CA LYS A 81 0.23 -16.63 -22.63
C LYS A 81 -1.01 -16.30 -23.47
N LEU A 82 -1.76 -15.27 -23.09
CA LEU A 82 -2.91 -14.78 -23.84
C LEU A 82 -2.57 -13.66 -24.83
N GLY A 83 -1.37 -13.09 -24.75
CA GLY A 83 -1.04 -11.89 -25.51
C GLY A 83 -1.88 -10.69 -25.10
N LYS A 84 -2.32 -10.62 -23.83
CA LYS A 84 -3.21 -9.58 -23.30
C LYS A 84 -2.71 -8.99 -21.98
N VAL A 85 -3.27 -7.86 -21.59
CA VAL A 85 -3.26 -7.28 -20.25
C VAL A 85 -4.70 -7.21 -19.76
N LEU A 86 -4.97 -7.78 -18.59
CA LEU A 86 -6.21 -7.53 -17.84
C LEU A 86 -6.08 -6.16 -17.18
N VAL A 87 -7.07 -5.28 -17.35
CA VAL A 87 -7.08 -3.94 -16.77
C VAL A 87 -8.46 -3.62 -16.19
N MET A 88 -8.47 -3.02 -15.00
CA MET A 88 -9.67 -2.56 -14.31
C MET A 88 -9.99 -1.13 -14.70
N ILE A 89 -11.19 -0.90 -15.24
CA ILE A 89 -11.63 0.40 -15.75
C ILE A 89 -12.98 0.74 -15.11
N ASP A 90 -13.12 1.94 -14.57
CA ASP A 90 -14.40 2.48 -14.12
C ASP A 90 -14.96 3.52 -15.10
N LYS A 91 -16.13 4.07 -14.80
CA LYS A 91 -16.72 5.13 -15.60
C LYS A 91 -16.83 6.41 -14.79
N LEU A 92 -15.94 7.36 -15.08
CA LEU A 92 -15.96 8.70 -14.48
C LEU A 92 -15.82 8.68 -12.94
N GLY A 93 -15.05 7.73 -12.40
CA GLY A 93 -14.83 7.66 -10.96
C GLY A 93 -16.04 7.15 -10.18
N ASP A 94 -16.94 6.38 -10.80
CA ASP A 94 -18.09 5.78 -10.14
C ASP A 94 -17.73 4.56 -9.28
N GLU A 95 -16.45 4.17 -9.28
CA GLU A 95 -15.89 3.02 -8.55
C GLU A 95 -16.51 1.67 -8.95
N ASN A 96 -17.31 1.62 -10.02
CA ASN A 96 -17.85 0.38 -10.58
C ASN A 96 -16.85 -0.20 -11.57
N TYR A 97 -15.70 -0.66 -11.04
CA TYR A 97 -14.62 -1.20 -11.85
C TYR A 97 -15.13 -2.39 -12.68
N GLN A 98 -14.69 -2.45 -13.92
CA GLN A 98 -15.01 -3.51 -14.88
C GLN A 98 -13.71 -4.10 -15.45
N PRO A 99 -13.57 -5.43 -15.49
CA PRO A 99 -12.40 -6.06 -16.09
C PRO A 99 -12.46 -5.99 -17.61
N ASN A 100 -11.36 -5.54 -18.20
CA ASN A 100 -11.18 -5.45 -19.65
C ASN A 100 -9.87 -6.12 -20.07
N LEU A 101 -9.83 -6.66 -21.28
CA LEU A 101 -8.62 -7.20 -21.89
C LEU A 101 -8.12 -6.25 -22.98
N VAL A 102 -6.82 -5.99 -22.99
CA VAL A 102 -6.14 -5.14 -23.98
C VAL A 102 -4.97 -5.94 -24.57
N PRO A 103 -4.65 -5.84 -25.87
CA PRO A 103 -3.42 -6.42 -26.42
C PRO A 103 -2.15 -5.96 -25.65
N LEU A 104 -1.10 -6.78 -25.61
CA LEU A 104 0.17 -6.43 -24.93
C LEU A 104 0.83 -5.15 -25.47
N ASP A 105 0.63 -4.88 -26.76
CA ASP A 105 1.11 -3.69 -27.47
C ASP A 105 0.13 -2.50 -27.43
N GLY A 106 -0.99 -2.66 -26.71
CA GLY A 106 -2.00 -1.62 -26.52
C GLY A 106 -3.14 -1.71 -27.53
N GLY A 107 -4.26 -1.07 -27.20
CA GLY A 107 -5.43 -1.09 -28.07
C GLY A 107 -6.70 -0.65 -27.37
N ILE A 108 -7.83 -0.90 -28.02
CA ILE A 108 -9.15 -0.64 -27.46
C ILE A 108 -9.47 -1.74 -26.44
N PRO A 109 -9.80 -1.41 -25.18
CA PRO A 109 -10.18 -2.40 -24.19
C PRO A 109 -11.45 -3.16 -24.57
N GLU A 110 -11.40 -4.48 -24.42
CA GLU A 110 -12.52 -5.40 -24.63
C GLU A 110 -13.06 -5.84 -23.27
N GLN A 111 -14.32 -5.54 -22.97
CA GLN A 111 -14.94 -5.93 -21.69
C GLN A 111 -15.00 -7.46 -21.55
N LEU A 112 -14.46 -7.98 -20.45
CA LEU A 112 -14.39 -9.42 -20.20
C LEU A 112 -15.78 -10.06 -20.06
N PHE A 113 -16.74 -9.35 -19.47
CA PHE A 113 -18.10 -9.85 -19.24
C PHE A 113 -19.16 -9.24 -20.17
N GLY A 114 -18.77 -8.37 -21.10
CA GLY A 114 -19.72 -7.59 -21.91
C GLY A 114 -20.73 -6.84 -21.04
N ASP A 115 -22.02 -6.94 -21.36
CA ASP A 115 -23.09 -6.29 -20.58
C ASP A 115 -23.40 -6.98 -19.24
N LYS A 116 -22.87 -8.18 -19.00
CA LYS A 116 -23.08 -8.90 -17.76
C LYS A 116 -22.33 -8.18 -16.63
N TYR A 117 -23.09 -7.69 -15.65
CA TYR A 117 -22.59 -6.94 -14.49
C TYR A 117 -22.19 -5.48 -14.73
N ARG A 118 -22.65 -4.83 -15.82
CA ARG A 118 -22.20 -3.47 -16.18
C ARG A 118 -22.39 -2.39 -15.09
N ASP A 119 -23.38 -2.56 -14.22
CA ASP A 119 -23.77 -1.60 -13.17
C ASP A 119 -23.33 -2.07 -11.78
N GLU A 120 -22.37 -2.98 -11.73
CA GLU A 120 -21.87 -3.63 -10.52
C GLU A 120 -20.38 -3.30 -10.35
N GLN A 121 -19.84 -3.50 -9.16
CA GLN A 121 -18.41 -3.32 -8.92
C GLN A 121 -17.72 -4.69 -8.96
N ILE A 122 -16.70 -4.82 -9.79
CA ILE A 122 -15.92 -6.04 -9.92
C ILE A 122 -14.45 -5.67 -9.86
N ALA A 123 -13.66 -6.29 -8.98
CA ALA A 123 -12.21 -6.13 -9.07
C ALA A 123 -11.45 -7.44 -8.92
N CYS A 124 -10.31 -7.49 -9.61
CA CYS A 124 -9.40 -8.62 -9.59
C CYS A 124 -8.66 -8.62 -8.26
N VAL A 125 -8.85 -9.66 -7.45
CA VAL A 125 -8.16 -9.81 -6.15
C VAL A 125 -6.98 -10.77 -6.23
N HIS A 126 -6.93 -11.59 -7.28
CA HIS A 126 -5.81 -12.47 -7.55
C HIS A 126 -5.84 -12.94 -9.00
N CYS A 127 -4.68 -12.97 -9.65
CA CYS A 127 -4.54 -13.51 -11.00
C CYS A 127 -3.31 -14.41 -11.08
N ASP A 128 -3.53 -15.66 -11.50
CA ASP A 128 -2.44 -16.56 -11.86
C ASP A 128 -2.19 -16.48 -13.38
N LYS A 129 -1.11 -15.81 -13.75
CA LYS A 129 -0.70 -15.65 -15.16
C LYS A 129 -0.18 -16.93 -15.80
N GLU A 130 0.14 -17.96 -15.02
CA GLU A 130 0.60 -19.25 -15.56
C GLU A 130 -0.58 -20.12 -16.01
N THR A 131 -1.70 -20.04 -15.30
CA THR A 131 -2.92 -20.82 -15.60
C THR A 131 -4.01 -19.99 -16.27
N ASN A 132 -3.82 -18.67 -16.38
CA ASN A 132 -4.81 -17.70 -16.86
C ASN A 132 -6.12 -17.73 -16.05
N ILE A 133 -6.03 -18.07 -14.76
CA ILE A 133 -7.17 -18.07 -13.85
C ILE A 133 -7.10 -16.85 -12.95
N ALA A 134 -8.17 -16.06 -12.96
CA ALA A 134 -8.33 -14.91 -12.09
C ALA A 134 -9.50 -15.10 -11.12
N TYR A 135 -9.39 -14.45 -9.97
CA TYR A 135 -10.41 -14.37 -8.95
C TYR A 135 -10.84 -12.94 -8.78
N PHE A 136 -12.15 -12.71 -8.83
CA PHE A 136 -12.74 -11.39 -8.69
C PHE A 136 -13.63 -11.36 -7.47
N PHE A 137 -13.59 -10.25 -6.72
CA PHE A 137 -14.72 -9.91 -5.87
C PHE A 137 -15.76 -9.18 -6.71
N ARG A 138 -17.03 -9.43 -6.43
CA ARG A 138 -18.16 -8.78 -7.10
C ARG A 138 -19.13 -8.25 -6.05
N ASP A 139 -19.38 -6.95 -6.08
CA ASP A 139 -20.45 -6.26 -5.36
C ASP A 139 -21.56 -5.94 -6.37
N ASN A 140 -22.72 -6.57 -6.20
CA ASN A 140 -23.84 -6.41 -7.13
C ASN A 140 -24.59 -5.07 -7.00
N ARG A 141 -24.19 -4.21 -6.06
CA ARG A 141 -24.73 -2.87 -5.76
C ARG A 141 -26.21 -2.82 -5.34
N LYS A 142 -26.89 -3.96 -5.30
CA LYS A 142 -28.34 -4.09 -5.01
C LYS A 142 -28.59 -4.73 -3.66
N THR A 143 -27.65 -5.52 -3.18
CA THR A 143 -27.68 -6.23 -1.89
C THR A 143 -26.33 -6.06 -1.20
N PRO A 144 -26.24 -6.25 0.13
CA PRO A 144 -24.95 -6.25 0.83
C PRO A 144 -24.07 -7.46 0.52
N ASP A 145 -24.56 -8.44 -0.25
CA ASP A 145 -23.81 -9.64 -0.62
C ASP A 145 -22.63 -9.31 -1.53
N ILE A 146 -21.46 -9.76 -1.11
CA ILE A 146 -20.25 -9.82 -1.93
C ILE A 146 -20.05 -11.26 -2.39
N GLU A 147 -19.61 -11.42 -3.64
CA GLU A 147 -19.40 -12.71 -4.31
C GLU A 147 -17.93 -12.89 -4.72
N CYS A 148 -17.41 -14.12 -4.60
CA CYS A 148 -16.14 -14.49 -5.24
C CYS A 148 -16.43 -15.22 -6.55
N LEU A 149 -15.88 -14.69 -7.64
CA LEU A 149 -15.90 -15.31 -8.96
C LEU A 149 -14.52 -15.92 -9.26
N LYS A 150 -14.49 -17.18 -9.69
CA LYS A 150 -13.34 -17.81 -10.35
C LYS A 150 -13.56 -17.76 -11.85
N VAL A 151 -12.59 -17.24 -12.59
CA VAL A 151 -12.71 -16.98 -14.02
C VAL A 151 -11.51 -17.57 -14.75
N ASN A 152 -11.77 -18.36 -15.78
CA ASN A 152 -10.74 -18.73 -16.75
C ASN A 152 -10.73 -17.67 -17.85
N LEU A 153 -9.63 -16.91 -17.94
CA LEU A 153 -9.50 -15.78 -18.87
C LEU A 153 -9.30 -16.23 -20.33
N GLU A 154 -8.90 -17.48 -20.55
CA GLU A 154 -8.76 -18.06 -21.90
C GLU A 154 -10.11 -18.50 -22.47
N THR A 155 -10.92 -19.20 -21.67
CA THR A 155 -12.22 -19.74 -22.12
C THR A 155 -13.39 -18.79 -21.87
N GLY A 156 -13.23 -17.82 -20.96
CA GLY A 156 -14.31 -16.96 -20.46
C GLY A 156 -15.23 -17.66 -19.45
N ASP A 157 -14.89 -18.87 -18.99
CA ASP A 157 -15.71 -19.60 -18.02
C ASP A 157 -15.74 -18.87 -16.68
N VAL A 158 -16.94 -18.57 -16.18
CA VAL A 158 -17.16 -17.88 -14.91
C VAL A 158 -17.86 -18.82 -13.93
N LYS A 159 -17.30 -18.96 -12.74
CA LYS A 159 -17.87 -19.77 -11.66
C LYS A 159 -17.97 -18.96 -10.36
N SER A 160 -19.17 -18.91 -9.79
CA SER A 160 -19.38 -18.42 -8.43
C SER A 160 -18.84 -19.41 -7.40
N LEU A 161 -18.13 -18.91 -6.40
CA LEU A 161 -17.69 -19.66 -5.23
C LEU A 161 -18.55 -19.36 -3.98
N GLY A 162 -19.71 -18.70 -4.18
CA GLY A 162 -20.66 -18.33 -3.14
C GLY A 162 -20.68 -16.85 -2.82
N THR A 163 -21.55 -16.47 -1.87
CA THR A 163 -21.75 -15.08 -1.44
C THR A 163 -21.70 -14.95 0.07
N SER A 164 -21.47 -13.72 0.56
CA SER A 164 -21.58 -13.35 1.97
C SER A 164 -21.82 -11.85 2.13
N ILE A 165 -22.68 -11.47 3.06
CA ILE A 165 -22.84 -10.07 3.50
C ILE A 165 -21.61 -9.52 4.24
N TYR A 166 -20.66 -10.40 4.57
CA TYR A 166 -19.39 -10.07 5.22
C TYR A 166 -18.19 -10.23 4.30
N GLY A 167 -18.40 -10.41 2.99
CA GLY A 167 -17.33 -10.54 2.00
C GLY A 167 -17.42 -11.80 1.15
N ASN A 168 -16.88 -12.92 1.62
CA ASN A 168 -16.56 -14.05 0.74
C ASN A 168 -15.49 -13.70 -0.31
N THR A 169 -14.43 -13.01 0.08
CA THR A 169 -13.32 -12.67 -0.82
C THR A 169 -12.34 -13.83 -0.98
N CYS A 170 -11.70 -13.95 -2.15
CA CYS A 170 -10.61 -14.92 -2.33
C CYS A 170 -9.41 -14.50 -1.47
N ASN A 171 -8.90 -15.42 -0.66
CA ASN A 171 -7.82 -15.17 0.30
C ASN A 171 -6.72 -16.24 0.25
N GLY A 172 -6.65 -17.03 -0.82
CA GLY A 172 -5.62 -18.06 -1.02
C GLY A 172 -6.07 -19.12 -2.02
N VAL A 173 -5.15 -19.59 -2.87
CA VAL A 173 -5.47 -20.59 -3.91
C VAL A 173 -4.43 -21.68 -3.97
N SER A 174 -4.86 -22.94 -4.12
CA SER A 174 -3.95 -24.05 -4.39
C SER A 174 -3.41 -23.94 -5.81
N SER A 175 -2.22 -24.50 -6.06
CA SER A 175 -1.54 -24.42 -7.37
C SER A 175 -2.33 -25.03 -8.54
N ASP A 176 -3.27 -25.93 -8.26
CA ASP A 176 -4.16 -26.56 -9.24
C ASP A 176 -5.55 -25.89 -9.29
N HIS A 177 -5.75 -24.82 -8.51
CA HIS A 177 -7.01 -24.08 -8.36
C HIS A 177 -8.19 -24.95 -7.90
N SER A 178 -7.95 -26.15 -7.38
CA SER A 178 -9.00 -27.06 -6.91
C SER A 178 -9.50 -26.72 -5.51
N THR A 179 -8.70 -25.96 -4.74
CA THR A 179 -9.03 -25.48 -3.40
C THR A 179 -8.79 -23.98 -3.32
N VAL A 180 -9.77 -23.27 -2.75
CA VAL A 180 -9.75 -21.82 -2.56
C VAL A 180 -10.03 -21.52 -1.10
N ILE A 181 -9.22 -20.68 -0.48
CA ILE A 181 -9.48 -20.08 0.82
C ILE A 181 -10.31 -18.83 0.57
N LEU A 182 -11.44 -18.74 1.26
CA LEU A 182 -12.35 -17.60 1.20
C LEU A 182 -12.34 -16.92 2.56
N ALA A 183 -12.51 -15.61 2.59
CA ALA A 183 -12.54 -14.82 3.81
C ALA A 183 -13.84 -14.04 3.94
N ASP A 184 -14.38 -14.04 5.16
CA ASP A 184 -15.26 -12.98 5.62
C ASP A 184 -14.47 -12.04 6.52
N GLY A 185 -14.87 -10.77 6.55
CA GLY A 185 -14.32 -9.81 7.49
C GLY A 185 -15.28 -8.71 7.89
N TYR A 186 -15.00 -8.08 9.03
CA TYR A 186 -15.78 -6.95 9.53
C TYR A 186 -14.90 -5.97 10.29
N THR A 187 -14.59 -4.83 9.66
CA THR A 187 -13.53 -3.90 10.11
C THR A 187 -12.13 -4.51 10.05
N ALA A 188 -11.10 -3.66 10.12
CA ALA A 188 -9.72 -4.11 10.04
C ALA A 188 -9.38 -5.11 11.18
N GLY A 189 -8.59 -6.13 10.85
CA GLY A 189 -8.14 -7.15 11.81
C GLY A 189 -9.13 -8.27 12.14
N ASP A 190 -10.36 -8.20 11.66
CA ASP A 190 -11.38 -9.24 11.90
C ASP A 190 -11.59 -10.09 10.65
N VAL A 191 -11.01 -11.30 10.64
CA VAL A 191 -11.03 -12.20 9.49
C VAL A 191 -11.40 -13.61 9.91
N VAL A 192 -12.36 -14.21 9.21
CA VAL A 192 -12.79 -15.60 9.35
C VAL A 192 -12.51 -16.33 8.06
N LEU A 193 -11.80 -17.46 8.15
CA LEU A 193 -11.44 -18.25 6.98
C LEU A 193 -12.44 -19.36 6.73
N TYR A 194 -12.74 -19.55 5.46
CA TYR A 194 -13.49 -20.66 4.91
C TYR A 194 -12.65 -21.32 3.82
N TYR A 195 -12.94 -22.58 3.50
CA TYR A 195 -12.40 -23.22 2.32
C TYR A 195 -13.54 -23.67 1.40
N TRP A 196 -13.24 -23.62 0.11
CA TRP A 196 -14.05 -24.15 -0.96
C TRP A 196 -13.21 -25.13 -1.78
N LYS A 197 -13.80 -26.23 -2.22
CA LYS A 197 -13.16 -27.21 -3.12
C LYS A 197 -14.02 -27.45 -4.34
N GLU A 198 -13.38 -27.84 -5.44
CA GLU A 198 -14.06 -28.23 -6.67
C GLU A 198 -15.17 -29.25 -6.37
N GLY A 199 -16.37 -29.02 -6.92
CA GLY A 199 -17.58 -29.79 -6.62
C GLY A 199 -18.37 -29.34 -5.38
N MET A 200 -17.86 -28.45 -4.53
CA MET A 200 -18.63 -27.88 -3.42
C MET A 200 -19.59 -26.78 -3.89
N THR A 201 -20.81 -26.80 -3.36
CA THR A 201 -21.81 -25.74 -3.55
C THR A 201 -21.84 -24.73 -2.40
N VAL A 202 -21.28 -25.10 -1.24
CA VAL A 202 -21.24 -24.26 -0.03
C VAL A 202 -19.83 -24.34 0.55
N ARG A 203 -19.23 -23.18 0.84
CA ARG A 203 -17.94 -23.09 1.55
C ARG A 203 -18.05 -23.65 2.97
N LYS A 204 -16.94 -24.12 3.54
CA LYS A 204 -16.90 -24.66 4.90
C LYS A 204 -15.97 -23.83 5.77
N LEU A 205 -16.34 -23.63 7.03
CA LEU A 205 -15.49 -22.95 8.01
C LEU A 205 -14.14 -23.66 8.09
N LEU A 206 -13.07 -22.87 8.00
CA LEU A 206 -11.70 -23.34 8.18
C LEU A 206 -11.15 -22.88 9.53
N TYR A 207 -11.23 -21.57 9.82
CA TYR A 207 -10.67 -20.99 11.02
C TYR A 207 -11.40 -19.72 11.46
N GLY A 208 -11.52 -19.53 12.78
CA GLY A 208 -12.20 -18.39 13.39
C GLY A 208 -13.65 -18.69 13.77
N VAL A 209 -14.33 -17.66 14.26
CA VAL A 209 -15.75 -17.74 14.65
C VAL A 209 -16.57 -16.95 13.63
N PRO A 210 -17.49 -17.59 12.88
CA PRO A 210 -18.38 -16.92 11.93
C PRO A 210 -19.04 -15.68 12.53
N LEU A 211 -19.07 -14.58 11.77
CA LEU A 211 -19.52 -13.27 12.25
C LEU A 211 -20.97 -13.28 12.76
N ASP A 212 -21.83 -14.05 12.11
CA ASP A 212 -23.23 -14.29 12.45
C ASP A 212 -23.44 -15.17 13.69
N GLN A 213 -22.39 -15.85 14.19
CA GLN A 213 -22.45 -16.78 15.33
C GLN A 213 -21.78 -16.24 16.60
N ARG A 214 -21.38 -14.95 16.60
CA ARG A 214 -20.65 -14.37 17.72
C ARG A 214 -21.56 -13.96 18.87
N ASP A 215 -22.83 -13.63 18.63
CA ASP A 215 -23.80 -13.23 19.67
C ASP A 215 -23.25 -12.18 20.66
N GLY A 216 -22.48 -11.20 20.18
CA GLY A 216 -21.85 -10.17 21.01
C GLY A 216 -20.60 -10.61 21.78
N LYS A 217 -20.13 -11.86 21.61
CA LYS A 217 -18.86 -12.33 22.16
C LYS A 217 -17.70 -11.58 21.53
N GLN A 218 -16.76 -11.17 22.36
CA GLN A 218 -15.49 -10.62 21.90
C GLN A 218 -14.64 -11.75 21.31
N VAL A 219 -14.27 -11.61 20.04
CA VAL A 219 -13.38 -12.53 19.33
C VAL A 219 -12.02 -11.86 19.17
N PRO A 220 -10.91 -12.56 19.42
CA PRO A 220 -9.58 -12.03 19.17
C PRO A 220 -9.43 -11.60 17.71
N MET A 221 -8.77 -10.47 17.48
CA MET A 221 -8.43 -10.04 16.12
C MET A 221 -7.41 -11.00 15.54
N THR A 222 -7.71 -11.53 14.37
CA THR A 222 -6.86 -12.51 13.69
C THR A 222 -5.93 -11.81 12.71
N GLY A 223 -6.37 -10.71 12.09
CA GLY A 223 -5.58 -9.94 11.12
C GLY A 223 -4.97 -10.79 10.01
N ILE A 224 -5.66 -11.87 9.61
CA ILE A 224 -5.15 -12.82 8.64
C ILE A 224 -5.16 -12.19 7.26
N GLY A 225 -4.02 -12.20 6.59
CA GLY A 225 -3.92 -11.82 5.18
C GLY A 225 -3.83 -13.02 4.25
N TRP A 226 -3.09 -12.90 3.14
CA TRP A 226 -3.17 -13.86 2.04
C TRP A 226 -2.60 -15.25 2.41
N CYS A 227 -3.43 -16.28 2.32
CA CYS A 227 -3.11 -17.66 2.68
C CYS A 227 -2.39 -18.40 1.55
N SER A 228 -1.06 -18.42 1.61
CA SER A 228 -0.25 -19.18 0.66
C SER A 228 -0.22 -20.67 1.00
N PHE A 229 -0.60 -21.53 0.07
CA PHE A 229 -0.49 -22.98 0.25
C PHE A 229 0.98 -23.42 0.27
N VAL A 230 1.34 -24.23 1.27
CA VAL A 230 2.67 -24.81 1.47
C VAL A 230 2.57 -26.33 1.71
N ASP A 231 3.71 -27.01 1.76
CA ASP A 231 3.81 -28.44 2.10
C ASP A 231 2.96 -29.37 1.22
N ASN A 232 2.98 -29.12 -0.09
CA ASN A 232 2.13 -29.82 -1.06
C ASN A 232 0.64 -29.69 -0.74
N ASN A 233 0.20 -28.46 -0.47
CA ASN A 233 -1.18 -28.09 -0.13
C ASN A 233 -1.70 -28.72 1.17
N LYS A 234 -0.82 -29.01 2.13
CA LYS A 234 -1.20 -29.53 3.47
C LYS A 234 -1.24 -28.47 4.55
N GLY A 235 -0.68 -27.29 4.29
CA GLY A 235 -0.69 -26.17 5.21
C GLY A 235 -0.86 -24.85 4.49
N LEU A 236 -1.20 -23.82 5.26
CA LEU A 236 -1.26 -22.43 4.85
C LEU A 236 -0.18 -21.64 5.60
N PHE A 237 0.43 -20.70 4.89
CA PHE A 237 1.45 -19.78 5.42
C PHE A 237 1.04 -18.35 5.08
N PHE A 238 0.94 -17.49 6.10
CA PHE A 238 0.39 -16.14 5.98
C PHE A 238 0.84 -15.23 7.12
N GLU A 239 0.71 -13.93 6.90
CA GLU A 239 0.73 -12.87 7.92
C GLU A 239 -0.55 -12.91 8.76
N SER A 240 -0.39 -12.74 10.08
CA SER A 240 -1.51 -12.58 10.98
C SER A 240 -1.17 -11.79 12.24
N ASN A 241 -2.20 -11.36 12.96
CA ASN A 241 -2.11 -10.79 14.30
C ASN A 241 -2.46 -11.78 15.42
N ILE A 242 -2.52 -13.09 15.11
CA ILE A 242 -2.91 -14.13 16.07
C ILE A 242 -1.95 -14.17 17.28
N PHE A 243 -0.65 -13.98 17.04
CA PHE A 243 0.38 -14.05 18.08
C PHE A 243 0.98 -12.68 18.43
N HIS A 244 1.06 -11.77 17.45
CA HIS A 244 1.75 -10.48 17.57
C HIS A 244 0.86 -9.34 17.07
N ASP A 245 0.66 -8.31 17.90
CA ASP A 245 -0.22 -7.16 17.59
C ASP A 245 0.25 -6.36 16.36
N ASN A 246 1.55 -6.38 16.08
CA ASN A 246 2.17 -5.74 14.92
C ASN A 246 2.39 -6.70 13.72
N GLY A 247 1.75 -7.86 13.75
CA GLY A 247 1.82 -8.84 12.67
C GLY A 247 3.03 -9.76 12.80
N GLY A 248 2.81 -11.02 12.43
CA GLY A 248 3.85 -12.04 12.37
C GLY A 248 3.47 -13.14 11.40
N LEU A 249 4.36 -14.11 11.23
CA LEU A 249 4.15 -15.24 10.33
C LEU A 249 3.41 -16.36 11.06
N THR A 250 2.41 -16.92 10.41
CA THR A 250 1.61 -18.02 10.92
C THR A 250 1.60 -19.18 9.94
N TYR A 251 1.81 -20.37 10.48
CA TYR A 251 1.56 -21.63 9.78
C TYR A 251 0.27 -22.26 10.32
N LEU A 252 -0.61 -22.69 9.43
CA LEU A 252 -1.86 -23.38 9.76
C LEU A 252 -1.91 -24.72 9.04
N SER A 253 -1.91 -25.82 9.79
CA SER A 253 -2.12 -27.15 9.21
C SER A 253 -3.59 -27.30 8.77
N LEU A 254 -3.82 -27.87 7.59
CA LEU A 254 -5.18 -28.22 7.15
C LEU A 254 -5.73 -29.50 7.81
N ASP A 255 -4.86 -30.30 8.43
CA ASP A 255 -5.28 -31.49 9.19
C ASP A 255 -5.82 -31.11 10.58
N ASP A 256 -5.29 -30.03 11.18
CA ASP A 256 -5.77 -29.47 12.45
C ASP A 256 -5.74 -27.93 12.41
N PRO A 257 -6.70 -27.31 11.70
CA PRO A 257 -6.73 -25.85 11.54
C PRO A 257 -7.08 -25.12 12.83
N SER A 258 -7.39 -25.81 13.94
CA SER A 258 -7.66 -25.16 15.22
C SER A 258 -6.40 -24.69 15.96
N LYS A 259 -5.22 -25.09 15.46
CA LYS A 259 -3.92 -24.84 16.12
C LYS A 259 -2.97 -24.11 15.16
N PRO A 260 -3.14 -22.79 14.97
CA PRO A 260 -2.11 -21.99 14.30
C PRO A 260 -0.79 -22.11 15.06
N ILE A 261 0.32 -22.00 14.32
CA ILE A 261 1.68 -22.06 14.84
C ILE A 261 2.38 -20.76 14.47
N ASP A 262 2.95 -20.10 15.47
CA ASP A 262 3.82 -18.93 15.29
C ASP A 262 5.12 -19.34 14.59
N VAL A 263 5.54 -18.59 13.58
CA VAL A 263 6.74 -18.88 12.79
C VAL A 263 7.83 -17.86 13.12
N GLU A 264 8.91 -18.34 13.71
CA GLU A 264 10.05 -17.50 14.08
C GLU A 264 10.74 -16.93 12.85
N ILE A 265 10.95 -15.61 12.82
CA ILE A 265 11.63 -14.90 11.73
C ILE A 265 13.07 -14.60 12.14
N LYS A 266 14.03 -15.02 11.32
CA LYS A 266 15.46 -14.81 11.55
C LYS A 266 16.06 -13.90 10.49
N GLY A 267 16.92 -12.97 10.90
CA GLY A 267 17.72 -12.14 9.99
C GLY A 267 17.08 -10.81 9.55
N LEU A 268 16.00 -10.36 10.20
CA LEU A 268 15.48 -9.00 10.01
C LEU A 268 16.55 -7.95 10.36
N ARG A 269 16.58 -6.85 9.61
CA ARG A 269 17.58 -5.78 9.76
C ARG A 269 17.02 -4.43 10.16
N HIS A 270 15.71 -4.24 10.04
CA HIS A 270 15.07 -2.99 10.42
C HIS A 270 15.06 -2.82 11.95
N SER A 271 14.93 -1.58 12.38
CA SER A 271 14.69 -1.18 13.76
C SER A 271 13.71 -0.01 13.74
N GLY A 272 12.95 0.14 14.82
CA GLY A 272 11.87 1.14 14.89
C GLY A 272 10.56 0.51 15.37
N GLN A 273 9.48 1.29 15.30
CA GLN A 273 8.12 0.79 15.53
C GLN A 273 7.41 0.64 14.20
N GLY A 274 6.71 -0.47 14.03
CA GLY A 274 6.17 -0.84 12.74
C GLY A 274 5.34 -2.10 12.81
N GLU A 275 4.78 -2.48 11.67
CA GLU A 275 4.04 -3.71 11.49
C GLU A 275 4.41 -4.41 10.18
N MET A 276 4.19 -5.72 10.14
CA MET A 276 4.21 -6.50 8.90
C MET A 276 2.99 -6.12 8.06
N THR A 277 3.20 -5.87 6.78
CA THR A 277 2.13 -5.44 5.85
C THR A 277 1.84 -6.44 4.75
N GLY A 278 2.67 -7.48 4.57
CA GLY A 278 2.39 -8.51 3.58
C GLY A 278 3.39 -9.65 3.55
N VAL A 279 2.90 -10.82 3.09
CA VAL A 279 3.69 -12.02 2.82
C VAL A 279 3.28 -12.56 1.46
N ARG A 280 4.17 -12.43 0.47
CA ARG A 280 3.87 -12.87 -0.89
C ARG A 280 4.77 -14.02 -1.31
N LYS A 281 4.17 -15.09 -1.83
CA LYS A 281 4.88 -16.28 -2.30
C LYS A 281 5.54 -16.03 -3.64
N VAL A 282 6.86 -16.15 -3.71
CA VAL A 282 7.62 -16.07 -4.97
C VAL A 282 7.44 -17.38 -5.74
N LYS A 283 7.92 -18.48 -5.18
CA LYS A 283 7.72 -19.86 -5.65
C LYS A 283 8.22 -20.85 -4.61
N GLY A 284 7.58 -22.02 -4.53
CA GLY A 284 7.99 -23.08 -3.62
C GLY A 284 7.93 -22.65 -2.16
N ASP A 285 9.08 -22.53 -1.53
CA ASP A 285 9.32 -22.13 -0.15
C ASP A 285 9.91 -20.71 -0.02
N VAL A 286 10.06 -19.97 -1.13
CA VAL A 286 10.60 -18.60 -1.15
C VAL A 286 9.46 -17.59 -1.15
N PHE A 287 9.60 -16.58 -0.28
CA PHE A 287 8.63 -15.52 -0.08
C PHE A 287 9.31 -14.16 0.01
N VAL A 288 8.52 -13.12 -0.24
CA VAL A 288 8.83 -11.76 0.17
C VAL A 288 8.01 -11.41 1.41
N LEU A 289 8.68 -10.86 2.43
CA LEU A 289 8.06 -10.21 3.58
C LEU A 289 8.12 -8.69 3.40
N GLU A 290 7.01 -8.00 3.66
CA GLU A 290 6.91 -6.55 3.61
C GLU A 290 6.57 -5.97 4.99
N TYR A 291 7.19 -4.85 5.32
CA TYR A 291 7.00 -4.15 6.58
C TYR A 291 6.87 -2.64 6.35
N ASN A 292 6.11 -2.01 7.24
CA ASN A 292 6.04 -0.57 7.42
C ASN A 292 6.66 -0.21 8.78
N ILE A 293 7.85 0.39 8.77
CA ILE A 293 8.62 0.74 9.97
C ILE A 293 8.80 2.25 10.04
N ASP A 294 8.17 2.89 11.03
CA ASP A 294 8.10 4.34 11.22
C ASP A 294 7.74 5.09 9.91
N GLY A 295 6.82 4.51 9.13
CA GLY A 295 6.33 5.03 7.85
C GLY A 295 7.13 4.58 6.62
N ALA A 296 8.34 4.05 6.78
CA ALA A 296 9.19 3.61 5.68
C ALA A 296 8.97 2.13 5.33
N SER A 297 8.97 1.81 4.04
CA SER A 297 8.87 0.42 3.56
C SER A 297 10.17 -0.34 3.78
N TRP A 298 10.04 -1.60 4.16
CA TRP A 298 11.09 -2.62 4.16
C TRP A 298 10.57 -3.87 3.46
N ALA A 299 11.44 -4.55 2.73
CA ALA A 299 11.11 -5.79 2.05
C ALA A 299 12.27 -6.77 2.11
N TYR A 300 11.96 -8.04 2.38
CA TYR A 300 12.93 -9.12 2.54
C TYR A 300 12.54 -10.31 1.70
N GLU A 301 13.47 -10.83 0.91
CA GLU A 301 13.35 -12.18 0.36
C GLU A 301 13.89 -13.16 1.38
N GLY A 302 13.18 -14.27 1.57
CA GLY A 302 13.63 -15.34 2.44
C GLY A 302 12.89 -16.65 2.21
N ARG A 303 13.22 -17.63 3.04
CA ARG A 303 12.79 -19.01 2.88
C ARG A 303 12.02 -19.49 4.11
N PHE A 304 10.87 -20.11 3.84
CA PHE A 304 10.09 -20.81 4.83
C PHE A 304 10.61 -22.24 5.00
N HIS A 305 10.89 -22.63 6.23
CA HIS A 305 11.31 -23.98 6.59
C HIS A 305 10.22 -24.62 7.45
N ASN A 306 9.56 -25.62 6.91
CA ASN A 306 8.61 -26.42 7.67
C ASN A 306 9.31 -27.50 8.50
N GLY A 307 8.72 -27.84 9.64
CA GLY A 307 9.23 -28.84 10.57
C GLY A 307 8.45 -28.82 11.88
N MET A 308 8.95 -29.49 12.92
CA MET A 308 8.32 -29.45 14.26
C MET A 308 8.25 -28.03 14.84
N ARG A 309 9.17 -27.15 14.42
CA ARG A 309 9.19 -25.72 14.73
C ARG A 309 9.44 -24.98 13.43
N PRO A 310 8.39 -24.47 12.75
CA PRO A 310 8.56 -23.75 11.50
C PRO A 310 9.35 -22.46 11.73
N THR A 311 10.21 -22.12 10.78
CA THR A 311 11.01 -20.89 10.82
C THR A 311 11.03 -20.21 9.45
N PHE A 312 11.28 -18.91 9.44
CA PHE A 312 11.56 -18.14 8.24
C PHE A 312 12.95 -17.54 8.32
N GLU A 313 13.79 -17.79 7.32
CA GLU A 313 15.15 -17.24 7.24
C GLU A 313 15.25 -16.19 6.15
N VAL A 314 15.57 -14.95 6.53
CA VAL A 314 15.83 -13.86 5.59
C VAL A 314 17.14 -14.12 4.85
N GLU A 315 17.04 -14.19 3.51
CA GLU A 315 18.18 -14.42 2.62
C GLU A 315 18.73 -13.09 2.06
N ARG A 316 17.83 -12.15 1.71
CA ARG A 316 18.20 -10.83 1.16
C ARG A 316 17.31 -9.70 1.68
N THR A 317 17.90 -8.53 1.91
CA THR A 317 17.15 -7.28 2.11
C THR A 317 16.98 -6.60 0.76
N LEU A 318 15.74 -6.56 0.27
CA LEU A 318 15.39 -5.94 -1.02
C LEU A 318 15.21 -4.42 -0.87
N VAL A 319 14.54 -4.00 0.22
CA VAL A 319 14.22 -2.60 0.53
C VAL A 319 14.57 -2.30 1.98
N GLY A 320 15.06 -1.10 2.25
CA GLY A 320 15.48 -0.60 3.56
C GLY A 320 16.93 -0.14 3.63
N ASN A 321 17.74 -0.46 2.61
CA ASN A 321 19.10 0.05 2.46
C ASN A 321 19.18 0.99 1.24
N PRO A 322 20.09 1.99 1.22
CA PRO A 322 20.31 2.83 0.06
C PRO A 322 20.55 2.01 -1.23
N PRO A 323 19.96 2.40 -2.37
CA PRO A 323 19.20 3.63 -2.60
C PRO A 323 17.71 3.57 -2.21
N LEU A 324 17.22 2.43 -1.73
CA LEU A 324 15.83 2.14 -1.38
C LEU A 324 15.60 2.21 0.14
N SER A 325 15.99 3.32 0.77
CA SER A 325 15.74 3.59 2.20
C SER A 325 14.92 4.86 2.41
N ASP A 326 14.31 4.97 3.60
CA ASP A 326 13.62 6.18 4.10
C ASP A 326 12.45 6.65 3.22
N GLY A 327 11.78 5.70 2.58
CA GLY A 327 10.76 5.95 1.57
C GLY A 327 9.71 4.85 1.51
N VAL A 328 8.88 4.89 0.48
CA VAL A 328 7.72 4.01 0.31
C VAL A 328 7.84 3.24 -0.99
N VAL A 329 7.56 1.94 -0.93
CA VAL A 329 7.36 1.07 -2.10
C VAL A 329 5.91 1.23 -2.58
N LEU A 330 5.73 1.49 -3.86
CA LEU A 330 4.44 1.76 -4.53
C LEU A 330 4.06 0.63 -5.50
N GLY A 331 4.62 -0.55 -5.27
CA GLY A 331 4.51 -1.72 -6.13
C GLY A 331 5.81 -2.52 -6.15
N LEU A 332 5.67 -3.83 -5.99
CA LEU A 332 6.76 -4.79 -5.94
C LEU A 332 6.38 -6.05 -6.71
N GLU A 333 7.13 -6.36 -7.76
CA GLU A 333 6.89 -7.55 -8.57
C GLU A 333 8.20 -8.25 -8.93
N TRP A 334 8.09 -9.45 -9.47
CA TRP A 334 9.26 -10.24 -9.85
C TRP A 334 9.03 -11.09 -11.09
N GLN A 335 10.15 -11.51 -11.68
CA GLN A 335 10.17 -12.56 -12.70
C GLN A 335 11.16 -13.64 -12.28
N ILE A 336 10.72 -14.90 -12.38
CA ILE A 336 11.57 -16.07 -12.15
C ILE A 336 12.41 -16.32 -13.40
N LYS A 337 13.71 -16.44 -13.21
CA LYS A 337 14.69 -16.62 -14.30
C LYS A 337 15.35 -17.99 -14.28
N ASN A 338 15.45 -18.60 -13.10
CA ASN A 338 15.86 -19.99 -12.94
C ASN A 338 15.03 -20.62 -11.82
N GLU A 339 14.70 -21.91 -11.94
CA GLU A 339 13.98 -22.65 -10.89
C GLU A 339 14.91 -23.47 -10.01
N LYS A 340 16.13 -23.78 -10.49
CA LYS A 340 17.08 -24.68 -9.82
C LYS A 340 18.52 -24.19 -9.99
N PRO A 341 19.10 -23.45 -9.02
CA PRO A 341 18.42 -22.90 -7.84
C PRO A 341 17.37 -21.85 -8.24
N LEU A 342 16.33 -21.68 -7.40
CA LEU A 342 15.33 -20.64 -7.66
C LEU A 342 16.01 -19.27 -7.62
N GLN A 343 15.85 -18.51 -8.70
CA GLN A 343 16.40 -17.18 -8.86
C GLN A 343 15.33 -16.28 -9.47
N ALA A 344 14.99 -15.22 -8.74
CA ALA A 344 14.09 -14.18 -9.17
C ALA A 344 14.85 -12.85 -9.30
N GLU A 345 14.43 -12.06 -10.28
CA GLU A 345 14.71 -10.63 -10.31
C GLU A 345 13.49 -9.85 -9.85
N TYR A 346 13.71 -8.66 -9.31
CA TYR A 346 12.65 -7.85 -8.70
C TYR A 346 12.57 -6.48 -9.37
N ILE A 347 11.36 -5.99 -9.56
CA ILE A 347 11.05 -4.64 -10.02
C ILE A 347 10.27 -3.89 -8.94
N PHE A 348 10.60 -2.63 -8.72
CA PHE A 348 10.01 -1.80 -7.67
C PHE A 348 9.60 -0.46 -8.25
N SER A 349 8.51 0.09 -7.73
CA SER A 349 8.36 1.53 -7.67
C SER A 349 8.69 2.02 -6.27
N PHE A 350 9.50 3.07 -6.17
CA PHE A 350 9.92 3.62 -4.89
C PHE A 350 9.99 5.15 -4.90
N THR A 351 9.53 5.76 -3.82
CA THR A 351 9.50 7.21 -3.62
C THR A 351 10.03 7.59 -2.23
N ARG A 352 10.38 8.86 -2.04
CA ARG A 352 10.64 9.47 -0.73
C ARG A 352 9.87 10.77 -0.62
N ALA A 353 9.74 11.32 0.58
CA ALA A 353 9.10 12.61 0.80
C ALA A 353 9.66 13.76 -0.08
N ASN A 354 10.92 13.68 -0.50
CA ASN A 354 11.62 14.67 -1.32
C ASN A 354 12.04 14.14 -2.70
N SER A 355 11.49 13.01 -3.15
CA SER A 355 11.83 12.41 -4.44
C SER A 355 10.58 11.77 -5.06
N PRO A 356 10.17 12.20 -6.27
CA PRO A 356 9.14 11.52 -7.04
C PRO A 356 9.42 10.02 -7.18
N SER A 357 8.37 9.24 -7.45
CA SER A 357 8.47 7.80 -7.71
C SER A 357 9.47 7.49 -8.82
N GLN A 358 10.23 6.42 -8.63
CA GLN A 358 11.16 5.88 -9.61
C GLN A 358 11.00 4.38 -9.73
N ILE A 359 11.24 3.85 -10.92
CA ILE A 359 11.34 2.41 -11.16
C ILE A 359 12.77 1.95 -10.85
N TYR A 360 12.88 0.86 -10.10
CA TYR A 360 14.14 0.19 -9.77
C TYR A 360 14.08 -1.29 -10.11
N HIS A 361 15.25 -1.88 -10.37
CA HIS A 361 15.43 -3.30 -10.68
C HIS A 361 16.57 -3.90 -9.86
N ILE A 362 16.37 -5.11 -9.35
CA ILE A 362 17.38 -5.94 -8.70
C ILE A 362 17.55 -7.22 -9.50
N SER A 363 18.72 -7.40 -10.11
CA SER A 363 19.05 -8.55 -10.95
C SER A 363 19.32 -9.83 -10.13
N ILE A 364 19.32 -10.98 -10.81
CA ILE A 364 19.74 -12.26 -10.23
C ILE A 364 21.20 -12.19 -9.75
N GLY A 365 21.49 -12.74 -8.57
CA GLY A 365 22.86 -13.00 -8.11
C GLY A 365 23.66 -11.77 -7.73
N GLU A 366 23.20 -10.57 -8.07
CA GLU A 366 23.69 -9.35 -7.48
C GLU A 366 23.30 -9.33 -6.00
N LYS A 367 24.31 -9.41 -5.12
CA LYS A 367 24.22 -8.83 -3.76
C LYS A 367 24.20 -7.29 -3.82
N GLY A 368 24.03 -6.72 -5.01
CA GLY A 368 24.21 -5.33 -5.36
C GLY A 368 22.99 -4.48 -5.02
N ALA A 369 23.23 -3.17 -4.96
CA ALA A 369 22.21 -2.17 -4.74
C ALA A 369 21.27 -2.08 -5.95
N ALA A 370 19.97 -1.84 -5.71
CA ALA A 370 18.98 -1.70 -6.76
C ALA A 370 19.37 -0.66 -7.81
N LYS A 371 19.24 -1.02 -9.09
CA LYS A 371 19.52 -0.14 -10.23
C LYS A 371 18.28 0.69 -10.53
N ARG A 372 18.41 2.02 -10.54
CA ARG A 372 17.33 2.92 -10.97
C ARG A 372 17.18 2.88 -12.51
N LEU A 373 15.97 2.67 -13.00
CA LEU A 373 15.64 2.59 -14.43
C LEU A 373 14.96 3.87 -14.96
N SER A 374 14.38 4.69 -14.09
CA SER A 374 13.78 5.99 -14.44
C SER A 374 14.60 7.18 -13.90
N SER A 375 14.25 8.39 -14.33
CA SER A 375 14.86 9.63 -13.84
C SER A 375 13.84 10.77 -13.73
N GLU A 376 12.71 10.50 -13.09
CA GLU A 376 11.65 11.49 -12.85
C GLU A 376 12.14 12.59 -11.89
N LYS A 377 11.72 13.84 -12.09
CA LYS A 377 12.14 14.98 -11.27
C LYS A 377 11.04 16.02 -11.18
N VAL A 378 11.03 16.75 -10.07
CA VAL A 378 10.20 17.95 -9.93
C VAL A 378 10.74 19.05 -10.86
N LEU A 379 9.97 19.43 -11.87
CA LEU A 379 10.42 20.38 -12.88
C LEU A 379 10.57 21.79 -12.29
N GLY A 380 11.75 22.40 -12.48
CA GLY A 380 12.02 23.77 -12.05
C GLY A 380 12.35 23.95 -10.56
N ILE A 381 12.36 22.86 -9.77
CA ILE A 381 12.72 22.89 -8.35
C ILE A 381 13.93 21.97 -8.13
N PRO A 382 15.09 22.51 -7.71
CA PRO A 382 16.24 21.67 -7.38
C PRO A 382 15.95 20.73 -6.19
N ASP A 383 16.34 19.45 -6.31
CA ASP A 383 16.12 18.43 -5.27
C ASP A 383 16.61 18.85 -3.87
N GLU A 384 17.70 19.63 -3.79
CA GLU A 384 18.25 20.14 -2.51
C GLU A 384 17.34 21.15 -1.78
N TYR A 385 16.26 21.60 -2.42
CA TYR A 385 15.27 22.50 -1.83
C TYR A 385 14.07 21.74 -1.24
N LEU A 386 13.91 20.47 -1.58
CA LEU A 386 12.83 19.62 -1.07
C LEU A 386 13.19 19.04 0.30
N SER A 387 12.20 19.03 1.21
CA SER A 387 12.38 18.59 2.59
C SER A 387 12.21 17.07 2.72
N ALA A 388 13.24 16.35 3.19
CA ALA A 388 13.14 14.91 3.47
C ALA A 388 12.28 14.58 4.71
N GLY A 389 12.05 15.58 5.56
CA GLY A 389 11.44 15.41 6.88
C GLY A 389 12.39 14.73 7.88
N GLU A 390 12.16 15.01 9.16
CA GLU A 390 12.88 14.39 10.28
C GLU A 390 11.87 13.76 11.25
N ASP A 391 12.34 12.82 12.08
CA ASP A 391 11.54 12.27 13.16
C ASP A 391 11.16 13.36 14.16
N ALA A 392 9.88 13.42 14.48
CA ALA A 392 9.30 14.31 15.47
C ALA A 392 8.39 13.55 16.44
N SER A 393 8.58 12.23 16.54
CA SER A 393 7.85 11.36 17.46
C SER A 393 7.89 11.88 18.89
N TYR A 394 6.79 11.71 19.61
CA TYR A 394 6.62 12.26 20.95
C TYR A 394 5.84 11.30 21.85
N THR A 395 5.94 11.53 23.15
CA THR A 395 5.12 10.85 24.14
C THR A 395 3.90 11.70 24.42
N SER A 396 2.71 11.15 24.20
CA SER A 396 1.43 11.78 24.41
C SER A 396 1.04 11.83 25.90
N PHE A 397 -0.11 12.45 26.19
CA PHE A 397 -0.61 12.74 27.54
C PHE A 397 -0.76 11.52 28.46
N ASP A 398 -0.90 10.31 27.89
CA ASP A 398 -1.06 9.03 28.61
C ASP A 398 0.16 8.10 28.49
N GLY A 399 1.31 8.62 28.05
CA GLY A 399 2.54 7.83 27.90
C GLY A 399 2.65 7.09 26.58
N LEU A 400 1.65 7.19 25.69
CA LEU A 400 1.70 6.61 24.36
C LEU A 400 2.79 7.29 23.50
N ARG A 401 3.66 6.51 22.85
CA ARG A 401 4.49 7.05 21.76
C ARG A 401 3.61 7.25 20.53
N VAL A 402 3.55 8.49 20.03
CA VAL A 402 2.95 8.84 18.74
C VAL A 402 4.08 9.10 17.76
N SER A 403 4.06 8.39 16.64
CA SER A 403 5.01 8.64 15.55
C SER A 403 4.63 9.92 14.83
N ALA A 404 5.63 10.74 14.49
CA ALA A 404 5.39 11.95 13.74
C ALA A 404 6.60 12.35 12.91
N ARG A 405 6.37 13.12 11.86
CA ARG A 405 7.41 13.75 11.06
C ARG A 405 7.29 15.26 11.10
N LEU A 406 8.44 15.93 11.09
CA LEU A 406 8.53 17.39 10.93
C LEU A 406 9.27 17.71 9.63
N TYR A 407 8.61 18.43 8.75
CA TYR A 407 9.17 18.92 7.51
C TYR A 407 9.54 20.39 7.67
N LEU A 408 10.83 20.67 7.64
CA LEU A 408 11.35 22.04 7.70
C LEU A 408 11.81 22.50 6.32
N PRO A 409 11.72 23.81 6.02
CA PRO A 409 12.39 24.39 4.85
C PRO A 409 13.88 24.08 4.92
N THR A 410 14.47 23.64 3.81
CA THR A 410 15.91 23.35 3.79
C THR A 410 16.72 24.63 3.98
N SER A 411 17.93 24.50 4.52
CA SER A 411 18.82 25.65 4.74
C SER A 411 19.20 26.39 3.45
N LYS A 412 19.09 25.72 2.29
CA LYS A 412 19.36 26.25 0.95
C LYS A 412 18.39 27.35 0.53
N LEU A 413 17.17 27.34 1.05
CA LEU A 413 16.16 28.36 0.80
C LEU A 413 16.46 29.70 1.51
N GLY A 414 17.42 29.71 2.45
CA GLY A 414 17.91 30.94 3.08
C GLY A 414 16.98 31.60 4.11
N TYR A 415 15.85 30.96 4.46
CA TYR A 415 14.95 31.43 5.51
C TYR A 415 15.67 31.61 6.86
N LYS A 416 15.33 32.69 7.58
CA LYS A 416 15.92 33.05 8.88
C LYS A 416 14.89 33.11 9.98
N GLY A 417 15.25 32.60 11.17
CA GLY A 417 14.42 32.61 12.38
C GLY A 417 13.37 31.50 12.43
N PRO A 418 12.53 31.46 13.49
CA PRO A 418 11.51 30.43 13.67
C PRO A 418 10.45 30.45 12.55
N ARG A 419 9.95 29.28 12.15
CA ARG A 419 9.01 29.11 11.02
C ARG A 419 7.56 29.00 11.50
N PRO A 420 6.58 29.65 10.85
CA PRO A 420 5.18 29.36 11.11
C PRO A 420 4.91 27.87 10.86
N LEU A 421 4.03 27.28 11.67
CA LEU A 421 3.74 25.85 11.65
C LEU A 421 2.42 25.57 10.93
N VAL A 422 2.38 24.52 10.12
CA VAL A 422 1.15 23.90 9.67
C VAL A 422 1.11 22.48 10.22
N GLU A 423 0.03 22.10 10.89
CA GLU A 423 -0.22 20.70 11.20
C GLU A 423 -1.04 20.08 10.07
N TYR A 424 -0.51 19.03 9.45
CA TYR A 424 -1.21 18.24 8.46
C TYR A 424 -1.77 16.97 9.11
N VAL A 425 -3.09 16.80 9.07
CA VAL A 425 -3.78 15.64 9.62
C VAL A 425 -4.20 14.69 8.49
N HIS A 426 -3.73 13.44 8.55
CA HIS A 426 -4.03 12.44 7.52
C HIS A 426 -5.49 11.99 7.53
N GLY A 427 -5.93 11.46 6.38
CA GLY A 427 -7.28 10.92 6.17
C GLY A 427 -7.40 9.44 6.54
N GLY A 428 -8.63 9.00 6.82
CA GLY A 428 -8.94 7.73 7.49
C GLY A 428 -8.38 7.75 8.90
N PRO A 429 -9.16 7.65 9.99
CA PRO A 429 -8.50 7.58 11.29
C PRO A 429 -7.52 6.40 11.30
N GLN A 430 -7.86 5.35 10.54
CA GLN A 430 -7.08 4.15 10.25
C GLN A 430 -6.24 4.24 8.96
N GLY A 431 -5.80 5.44 8.58
CA GLY A 431 -4.77 5.68 7.58
C GLY A 431 -3.42 6.00 8.24
N GLN A 432 -2.44 6.40 7.44
CA GLN A 432 -1.15 6.86 7.93
C GLN A 432 -0.54 7.85 6.92
N GLU A 433 0.14 8.88 7.39
CA GLU A 433 1.03 9.67 6.55
C GLU A 433 2.42 9.04 6.49
N ARG A 434 2.96 8.90 5.28
CA ARG A 434 4.23 8.24 4.99
C ARG A 434 5.10 9.16 4.12
N PRO A 435 6.44 8.96 4.03
CA PRO A 435 7.29 9.75 3.16
C PRO A 435 7.10 9.38 1.67
N ASP A 436 5.91 9.63 1.14
CA ASP A 436 5.43 9.25 -0.19
C ASP A 436 5.15 10.50 -1.04
N PHE A 437 5.97 10.78 -2.07
CA PHE A 437 5.76 11.94 -2.94
C PHE A 437 4.53 11.80 -3.85
N THR A 438 4.09 10.57 -4.10
CA THR A 438 2.99 10.27 -5.04
C THR A 438 1.62 10.47 -4.41
N TRP A 439 1.57 10.48 -3.09
CA TRP A 439 0.36 10.82 -2.36
C TRP A 439 0.13 12.32 -2.31
N PHE A 440 -1.14 12.74 -2.41
CA PHE A 440 -1.51 14.15 -2.59
C PHE A 440 -1.05 15.07 -1.45
N SER A 441 -0.84 14.53 -0.25
CA SER A 441 -0.36 15.24 0.94
C SER A 441 1.04 15.82 0.73
N MET A 442 1.94 15.06 0.10
CA MET A 442 3.36 15.38 0.09
C MET A 442 3.70 16.54 -0.85
N PRO A 443 3.14 16.67 -2.07
CA PRO A 443 3.25 17.91 -2.84
C PRO A 443 2.77 19.14 -2.07
N LEU A 444 1.69 19.05 -1.28
CA LEU A 444 1.24 20.16 -0.43
C LEU A 444 2.26 20.46 0.69
N ILE A 445 2.77 19.44 1.37
CA ILE A 445 3.80 19.58 2.41
C ILE A 445 5.05 20.26 1.83
N GLN A 446 5.53 19.79 0.67
CA GLN A 446 6.68 20.39 -0.02
C GLN A 446 6.41 21.84 -0.40
N TYR A 447 5.24 22.15 -0.95
CA TYR A 447 4.87 23.52 -1.28
C TYR A 447 4.90 24.45 -0.07
N LEU A 448 4.38 24.01 1.07
CA LEU A 448 4.42 24.76 2.32
C LEU A 448 5.86 24.99 2.81
N THR A 449 6.71 23.96 2.76
CA THR A 449 8.13 24.11 3.16
C THR A 449 8.92 25.03 2.23
N LEU A 450 8.70 24.96 0.91
CA LEU A 450 9.29 25.88 -0.06
C LEU A 450 8.88 27.34 0.22
N ASN A 451 7.68 27.56 0.75
CA ASN A 451 7.17 28.87 1.16
C ASN A 451 7.51 29.23 2.63
N GLY A 452 8.37 28.46 3.28
CA GLY A 452 8.95 28.82 4.57
C GLY A 452 8.14 28.41 5.79
N PHE A 453 7.14 27.53 5.62
CA PHE A 453 6.42 26.90 6.74
C PHE A 453 7.15 25.66 7.23
N ALA A 454 7.09 25.40 8.54
CA ALA A 454 7.30 24.07 9.07
C ALA A 454 6.00 23.29 8.94
N VAL A 455 6.06 22.00 8.61
CA VAL A 455 4.87 21.15 8.54
C VAL A 455 5.04 19.96 9.48
N PHE A 456 4.15 19.83 10.45
CA PHE A 456 4.12 18.74 11.41
C PHE A 456 3.04 17.74 11.03
N VAL A 457 3.41 16.46 11.08
CA VAL A 457 2.59 15.37 10.58
C VAL A 457 2.60 14.23 11.60
N PRO A 458 1.66 14.23 12.56
CA PRO A 458 1.52 13.13 13.51
C PRO A 458 0.65 12.01 12.95
N ASN A 459 1.07 10.78 13.17
CA ASN A 459 0.27 9.57 12.99
C ASN A 459 -0.31 9.19 14.37
N VAL A 460 -1.34 9.92 14.81
CA VAL A 460 -1.97 9.81 16.14
C VAL A 460 -2.61 8.44 16.39
N ARG A 461 -3.04 8.14 17.62
CA ARG A 461 -3.76 6.89 17.89
C ARG A 461 -4.89 6.70 16.87
N GLY A 462 -5.06 5.47 16.40
CA GLY A 462 -5.96 5.17 15.29
C GLY A 462 -5.24 4.91 13.97
N SER A 463 -4.05 5.48 13.74
CA SER A 463 -3.32 5.26 12.49
C SER A 463 -2.91 3.80 12.29
N THR A 464 -2.70 3.40 11.04
CA THR A 464 -2.02 2.14 10.71
C THR A 464 -0.51 2.26 10.85
N GLY A 465 0.21 1.13 10.78
CA GLY A 465 1.68 1.08 10.88
C GLY A 465 2.22 0.78 12.27
N TYR A 466 1.37 0.63 13.30
CA TYR A 466 1.80 0.49 14.69
C TYR A 466 1.04 -0.61 15.46
N GLY A 467 0.42 -1.55 14.74
CA GLY A 467 -0.32 -2.67 15.28
C GLY A 467 -1.83 -2.45 15.38
N MET A 468 -2.57 -3.57 15.40
CA MET A 468 -4.04 -3.56 15.37
C MET A 468 -4.63 -2.82 16.56
N ARG A 469 -4.06 -2.97 17.75
CA ARG A 469 -4.52 -2.28 18.95
C ARG A 469 -4.36 -0.76 18.85
N TYR A 470 -3.26 -0.28 18.28
CA TYR A 470 -3.04 1.16 18.07
C TYR A 470 -4.10 1.72 17.12
N MET A 471 -4.34 1.01 16.01
CA MET A 471 -5.32 1.37 15.00
C MET A 471 -6.76 1.35 15.53
N LYS A 472 -7.11 0.44 16.45
CA LYS A 472 -8.48 0.33 17.00
C LYS A 472 -8.78 1.26 18.17
N TRP A 473 -7.82 2.05 18.67
CA TRP A 473 -8.09 2.95 19.81
C TRP A 473 -9.10 4.06 19.52
N VAL A 474 -9.32 4.36 18.25
CA VAL A 474 -10.32 5.33 17.78
C VAL A 474 -11.69 4.70 17.57
N ASP A 475 -11.82 3.38 17.61
CA ASP A 475 -13.12 2.73 17.42
C ASP A 475 -14.09 3.21 18.50
N LYS A 476 -15.19 3.85 18.06
CA LYS A 476 -16.21 4.48 18.92
C LYS A 476 -15.70 5.69 19.74
N ASP A 477 -14.54 6.25 19.42
CA ASP A 477 -13.93 7.43 20.09
C ASP A 477 -13.32 8.45 19.11
N TRP A 478 -13.96 8.70 17.95
CA TRP A 478 -13.47 9.69 16.98
C TRP A 478 -13.59 11.12 17.52
N GLY A 479 -12.50 11.87 17.48
CA GLY A 479 -12.47 13.21 18.08
C GLY A 479 -12.44 13.18 19.61
N GLY A 480 -12.02 12.06 20.20
CA GLY A 480 -11.84 11.85 21.62
C GLY A 480 -10.37 11.97 22.02
N LYS A 481 -9.73 10.85 22.35
CA LYS A 481 -8.32 10.85 22.80
C LYS A 481 -7.32 11.19 21.69
N ASP A 482 -7.66 10.96 20.44
CA ASP A 482 -6.84 11.34 19.29
C ASP A 482 -6.67 12.87 19.17
N VAL A 483 -7.68 13.67 19.57
CA VAL A 483 -7.54 15.14 19.71
C VAL A 483 -6.43 15.49 20.70
N LEU A 484 -6.33 14.75 21.81
CA LEU A 484 -5.35 15.01 22.85
C LEU A 484 -3.93 14.65 22.39
N ASP A 485 -3.76 13.69 21.48
CA ASP A 485 -2.46 13.42 20.85
C ASP A 485 -1.99 14.63 20.06
N HIS A 486 -2.85 15.18 19.18
CA HIS A 486 -2.54 16.40 18.43
C HIS A 486 -2.10 17.56 19.35
N VAL A 487 -2.89 17.83 20.39
CA VAL A 487 -2.59 18.90 21.36
C VAL A 487 -1.26 18.67 22.07
N GLU A 488 -0.92 17.44 22.44
CA GLU A 488 0.36 17.14 23.09
C GLU A 488 1.55 17.26 22.13
N GLY A 489 1.39 16.85 20.87
CA GLY A 489 2.39 17.08 19.81
C GLY A 489 2.72 18.56 19.64
N LEU A 490 1.71 19.42 19.66
CA LEU A 490 1.91 20.87 19.57
C LEU A 490 2.67 21.43 20.79
N LYS A 491 2.36 20.99 22.02
CA LYS A 491 3.12 21.38 23.23
C LYS A 491 4.59 20.97 23.13
N ARG A 492 4.88 19.82 22.52
CA ARG A 492 6.26 19.38 22.27
C ARG A 492 6.98 20.31 21.29
N LEU A 493 6.29 20.82 20.26
CA LEU A 493 6.83 21.77 19.29
C LEU A 493 6.98 23.19 19.83
N GLU A 494 6.25 23.59 20.88
CA GLU A 494 6.47 24.88 21.57
C GLU A 494 7.88 25.05 22.12
N LYS A 495 8.52 23.93 22.44
CA LYS A 495 9.88 23.88 22.96
C LYS A 495 10.94 23.87 21.86
N ASP A 496 10.55 23.73 20.60
CA ASP A 496 11.47 23.74 19.47
C ASP A 496 11.75 25.19 19.03
N PRO A 497 12.98 25.71 19.20
CA PRO A 497 13.31 27.10 18.84
C PRO A 497 13.22 27.38 17.34
N ARG A 498 13.09 26.35 16.49
CA ARG A 498 12.91 26.49 15.04
C ARG A 498 11.46 26.81 14.67
N ILE A 499 10.50 26.69 15.59
CA ILE A 499 9.07 26.82 15.34
C ILE A 499 8.50 28.10 15.96
N ASP A 500 7.79 28.89 15.15
CA ASP A 500 6.97 30.01 15.62
C ASP A 500 5.58 29.51 16.02
N SER A 501 5.46 29.13 17.28
CA SER A 501 4.24 28.57 17.85
C SER A 501 3.06 29.57 17.94
N LYS A 502 3.27 30.86 17.64
CA LYS A 502 2.18 31.86 17.61
C LYS A 502 1.47 31.93 16.26
N ARG A 503 2.06 31.33 15.22
CA ARG A 503 1.55 31.31 13.85
C ARG A 503 1.39 29.86 13.41
N ARG A 504 0.25 29.27 13.77
CA ARG A 504 -0.12 27.89 13.48
C ARG A 504 -1.34 27.83 12.58
N GLY A 505 -1.36 26.93 11.61
CA GLY A 505 -2.56 26.51 10.91
C GLY A 505 -2.74 24.99 10.96
N VAL A 506 -3.94 24.51 10.69
CA VAL A 506 -4.27 23.08 10.63
C VAL A 506 -5.01 22.75 9.35
N VAL A 507 -4.65 21.64 8.71
CA VAL A 507 -5.28 21.21 7.46
C VAL A 507 -5.31 19.69 7.37
N GLY A 508 -6.34 19.15 6.73
CA GLY A 508 -6.48 17.73 6.47
C GLY A 508 -7.67 17.44 5.55
N ARG A 509 -7.73 16.22 5.01
CA ARG A 509 -8.80 15.76 4.10
C ARG A 509 -9.50 14.53 4.66
N SER A 510 -10.79 14.37 4.35
CA SER A 510 -11.62 13.25 4.84
C SER A 510 -11.65 13.25 6.38
N TYR A 511 -11.25 12.17 7.06
CA TYR A 511 -11.07 12.17 8.51
C TYR A 511 -10.18 13.31 9.00
N GLY A 512 -9.09 13.61 8.30
CA GLY A 512 -8.21 14.73 8.63
C GLY A 512 -8.94 16.07 8.54
N GLY A 513 -9.94 16.20 7.66
CA GLY A 513 -10.82 17.37 7.59
C GLY A 513 -11.80 17.45 8.77
N TYR A 514 -12.38 16.31 9.17
CA TYR A 514 -13.17 16.21 10.41
C TYR A 514 -12.34 16.62 11.63
N MET A 515 -11.11 16.11 11.75
CA MET A 515 -10.20 16.45 12.83
C MET A 515 -9.73 17.91 12.78
N THR A 516 -9.46 18.45 11.59
CA THR A 516 -9.13 19.87 11.37
C THR A 516 -10.23 20.76 11.96
N LEU A 517 -11.49 20.51 11.63
CA LEU A 517 -12.63 21.25 12.17
C LEU A 517 -12.83 21.03 13.67
N THR A 518 -12.58 19.80 14.15
CA THR A 518 -12.65 19.46 15.58
C THR A 518 -11.62 20.24 16.39
N LEU A 519 -10.36 20.29 15.93
CA LEU A 519 -9.29 21.06 16.55
C LEU A 519 -9.56 22.56 16.48
N ALA A 520 -9.96 23.07 15.33
CA ALA A 520 -10.26 24.50 15.15
C ALA A 520 -11.44 24.98 16.01
N SER A 521 -12.45 24.14 16.23
CA SER A 521 -13.64 24.49 17.02
C SER A 521 -13.47 24.32 18.52
N ARG A 522 -12.75 23.27 18.96
CA ARG A 522 -12.57 22.95 20.40
C ARG A 522 -11.33 23.58 21.01
N HIS A 523 -10.33 23.90 20.18
CA HIS A 523 -9.08 24.55 20.58
C HIS A 523 -8.77 25.78 19.72
N PRO A 524 -9.71 26.73 19.53
CA PRO A 524 -9.55 27.87 18.64
C PRO A 524 -8.35 28.76 18.99
N GLU A 525 -7.91 28.74 20.25
CA GLU A 525 -6.73 29.48 20.73
C GLU A 525 -5.41 29.00 20.12
N LEU A 526 -5.35 27.75 19.65
CA LEU A 526 -4.14 27.16 19.07
C LEU A 526 -3.88 27.60 17.63
N TRP A 527 -4.89 28.12 16.92
CA TRP A 527 -4.87 28.26 15.46
C TRP A 527 -5.03 29.70 14.99
N LYS A 528 -4.49 29.99 13.80
CA LYS A 528 -4.64 31.25 13.06
C LYS A 528 -5.28 31.07 11.70
N ALA A 529 -5.24 29.86 11.15
CA ALA A 529 -5.80 29.49 9.86
C ALA A 529 -6.26 28.04 9.90
#